data_AF-A0A556RJY2-F1
#
_entry.id   AF-A0A556RJY2-F1
#
_cell.length_a   1.000
_cell.length_b   1.000
_cell.length_c   1.000
_cell.angle_alpha   90.00
_cell.angle_beta   90.00
_cell.angle_gamma   90.00
#
_symmetry.space_group_name_H-M   'P 1'
#
loop_
_entity.id
_entity.type
_entity.pdbx_description
1 polymer ?
#
loop_
_entity_poly.entity_id
_entity_poly.type
_entity_poly.pdbx_seq_one_letter_code
_entity_poly.pdbx_strand_id
1 'polypeptide(L)' 'MPNISLDAINTINSKLGQADAITMLLMCECDSGSQLSDELRSYVLGAISDLINDSKKLFRSETERGVSK' A
#
# COMPACT_ATOMS: atom_id res chain seq x y z
N MET A 1 22.16 -11.32 1.16
CA MET A 1 20.83 -10.72 0.88
C MET A 1 19.87 -11.24 1.95
N PRO A 2 19.09 -10.37 2.61
CA PRO A 2 18.03 -10.82 3.50
C PRO A 2 17.09 -11.71 2.69
N ASN A 3 16.81 -12.90 3.18
CA ASN A 3 15.99 -13.88 2.49
C ASN A 3 14.52 -13.52 2.76
N ILE A 4 13.98 -12.57 1.99
CA ILE A 4 12.60 -12.10 2.14
C ILE A 4 11.67 -13.29 1.88
N SER A 5 10.78 -13.58 2.83
CA SER A 5 9.80 -14.66 2.71
C SER A 5 8.91 -14.49 1.46
N LEU A 6 8.58 -15.60 0.78
CA LEU A 6 7.62 -15.60 -0.33
C LEU A 6 6.26 -15.00 0.08
N ASP A 7 5.85 -15.19 1.34
CA ASP A 7 4.62 -14.62 1.89
C ASP A 7 4.70 -13.08 2.01
N ALA A 8 5.87 -12.55 2.37
CA ALA A 8 6.11 -11.12 2.41
C ALA A 8 6.10 -10.52 0.98
N ILE A 9 6.67 -11.22 0.00
CA ILE A 9 6.62 -10.83 -1.42
C ILE A 9 5.17 -10.81 -1.93
N ASN A 10 4.39 -11.85 -1.64
CA ASN A 10 2.98 -11.92 -2.03
C ASN A 10 2.15 -10.80 -1.39
N THR A 11 2.40 -10.51 -0.12
CA THR A 11 1.74 -9.41 0.61
C THR A 11 2.07 -8.06 -0.03
N ILE A 12 3.34 -7.82 -0.37
CA ILE A 12 3.78 -6.60 -1.06
C ILE A 12 3.12 -6.47 -2.43
N ASN A 13 3.09 -7.54 -3.23
CA ASN A 13 2.48 -7.52 -4.56
C ASN A 13 0.97 -7.26 -4.51
N SER A 14 0.25 -7.86 -3.55
CA SER A 14 -1.18 -7.61 -3.35
C SER A 14 -1.46 -6.15 -2.97
N LYS A 15 -0.66 -5.62 -2.05
CA LYS A 15 -0.71 -4.22 -1.60
C LYS A 15 -0.39 -3.22 -2.73
N LEU A 16 0.58 -3.55 -3.59
CA LEU A 16 0.88 -2.76 -4.80
C LEU A 16 -0.29 -2.77 -5.80
N GLY A 17 -0.91 -3.93 -6.04
CA GLY A 17 -2.09 -4.01 -6.91
C GLY A 17 -3.27 -3.18 -6.40
N GLN A 18 -3.49 -3.14 -5.09
CA GLN A 18 -4.51 -2.27 -4.47
C GLN A 18 -4.19 -0.79 -4.67
N ALA A 19 -2.93 -0.38 -4.49
CA ALA A 19 -2.49 0.99 -4.70
C ALA A 19 -2.67 1.44 -6.15
N ASP A 20 -2.36 0.56 -7.10
CA ASP A 20 -2.47 0.82 -8.54
C ASP A 20 -3.94 1.01 -8.95
N ALA A 21 -4.84 0.14 -8.46
CA ALA A 21 -6.28 0.27 -8.67
C ALA A 21 -6.85 1.59 -8.11
N ILE A 22 -6.42 1.99 -6.91
CA ILE A 22 -6.81 3.26 -6.29
C ILE A 22 -6.29 4.44 -7.13
N THR A 23 -5.05 4.35 -7.61
CA THR A 23 -4.43 5.40 -8.44
C THR A 23 -5.16 5.56 -9.77
N MET A 24 -5.53 4.46 -10.44
CA MET A 24 -6.35 4.50 -11.66
C MET A 24 -7.70 5.18 -11.41
N LEU A 25 -8.40 4.85 -10.32
CA LEU A 25 -9.69 5.47 -9.98
C LEU A 25 -9.54 6.97 -9.75
N LEU A 26 -8.47 7.40 -9.06
CA LEU A 26 -8.16 8.81 -8.85
C LEU A 26 -7.85 9.54 -10.17
N MET A 27 -7.07 8.93 -11.06
CA MET A 27 -6.73 9.54 -12.35
C MET A 27 -7.96 9.71 -13.24
N CYS A 28 -8.83 8.70 -13.32
CA CYS A 28 -10.09 8.79 -14.06
C CYS A 28 -11.00 9.94 -13.57
N GLU A 29 -11.05 10.17 -12.26
CA GLU A 29 -11.84 11.26 -11.65
C GLU A 29 -11.17 12.63 -11.83
N CYS A 30 -9.84 12.72 -11.78
CA CYS A 30 -9.14 13.97 -12.08
C CYS A 30 -9.32 14.40 -13.55
N ASP A 31 -9.31 13.45 -14.49
CA ASP A 31 -9.46 13.71 -15.93
C ASP A 31 -10.90 14.05 -16.32
N SER A 32 -11.90 13.59 -15.57
CA SER A 32 -13.32 13.91 -15.80
C SER A 32 -13.73 15.31 -15.32
N GLY A 33 -12.85 16.01 -14.59
CA GLY A 33 -13.17 17.26 -13.91
C GLY A 33 -14.14 17.09 -12.74
N SER A 34 -14.46 15.86 -12.34
CA SER A 34 -15.23 15.61 -11.12
C SER A 34 -14.33 15.83 -9.91
N GLN A 35 -14.75 16.70 -9.00
CA GLN A 35 -14.19 16.68 -7.65
C GLN A 35 -14.61 15.35 -7.05
N LEU A 36 -13.65 14.44 -6.80
CA LEU A 36 -13.87 13.25 -5.97
C LEU A 36 -14.74 13.66 -4.77
N SER A 37 -15.81 12.94 -4.48
CA SER A 37 -16.57 13.22 -3.26
C SER A 37 -15.64 13.17 -2.06
N ASP A 38 -15.86 14.03 -1.06
CA ASP A 38 -15.00 14.07 0.13
C ASP A 38 -14.92 12.68 0.82
N GLU A 39 -15.99 11.89 0.68
CA GLU A 39 -16.06 10.50 1.12
C GLU A 39 -15.09 9.58 0.35
N LEU A 40 -15.05 9.67 -0.99
CA LEU A 40 -14.14 8.87 -1.80
C LEU A 40 -12.67 9.29 -1.56
N ARG A 41 -12.39 10.59 -1.36
CA ARG A 41 -11.05 11.06 -0.96
C ARG A 41 -10.64 10.49 0.40
N SER A 42 -11.56 10.46 1.36
CA SER A 42 -11.33 9.88 2.69
C SER A 42 -10.98 8.39 2.59
N TYR A 43 -11.72 7.63 1.80
CA TYR A 43 -11.44 6.21 1.57
C TYR A 43 -10.06 5.97 0.96
N VAL A 44 -9.71 6.75 -0.06
CA VAL A 44 -8.40 6.67 -0.72
C VAL A 44 -7.27 6.99 0.27
N LEU A 45 -7.40 8.08 1.02
CA LEU A 45 -6.39 8.48 2.00
C LEU A 45 -6.24 7.42 3.10
N GLY A 46 -7.35 6.82 3.53
CA GLY A 46 -7.35 5.69 4.47
C GLY A 46 -6.58 4.49 3.91
N ALA A 47 -6.89 4.07 2.69
CA ALA A 47 -6.23 2.92 2.05
C ALA A 47 -4.71 3.15 1.84
N ILE A 48 -4.30 4.36 1.45
CA ILE A 48 -2.88 4.73 1.34
C ILE A 48 -2.20 4.72 2.71
N SER A 49 -2.86 5.23 3.75
CA SER A 49 -2.34 5.21 5.12
C SER A 49 -2.13 3.78 5.62
N ASP A 50 -3.10 2.90 5.39
CA ASP A 50 -3.03 1.48 5.76
C ASP A 50 -1.90 0.76 5.03
N LEU A 51 -1.75 1.02 3.74
CA LEU A 51 -0.63 0.53 2.94
C LEU A 51 0.72 0.92 3.54
N ILE A 52 0.93 2.21 3.82
CA ILE A 52 2.17 2.73 4.43
C ILE A 52 2.44 2.07 5.78
N ASN A 53 1.40 1.92 6.61
CA ASN A 53 1.52 1.32 7.93
C ASN A 53 1.90 -0.16 7.84
N ASP A 54 1.28 -0.92 6.96
CA ASP A 54 1.59 -2.34 6.78
C ASP A 54 2.98 -2.55 6.18
N SER A 55 3.40 -1.72 5.23
CA SER A 55 4.78 -1.73 4.73
C SER A 55 5.80 -1.43 5.84
N LYS A 56 5.52 -0.48 6.74
CA LYS A 56 6.38 -0.19 7.90
C LYS A 56 6.44 -1.35 8.90
N LYS A 57 5.34 -2.06 9.11
CA LYS A 57 5.30 -3.25 9.98
C LYS A 57 6.11 -4.40 9.38
N LEU A 58 5.92 -4.67 8.08
CA LEU A 58 6.69 -5.68 7.35
C LEU A 58 8.19 -5.38 7.41
N PHE A 59 8.59 -4.14 7.11
CA PHE A 59 9.99 -3.74 7.18
C PHE A 59 10.59 -3.94 8.58
N ARG A 60 9.86 -3.56 9.64
CA ARG A 60 10.29 -3.82 11.02
C ARG A 60 10.42 -5.30 11.33
N SER A 61 9.42 -6.10 10.98
CA SER A 61 9.44 -7.56 11.16
C SER A 61 10.65 -8.21 10.48
N GLU A 62 10.98 -7.80 9.26
CA GLU A 62 12.14 -8.35 8.53
C GLU A 62 13.47 -7.85 9.11
N THR A 63 13.54 -6.61 9.59
CA THR A 63 14.76 -6.04 10.19
C THR A 63 15.03 -6.64 11.57
N GLU A 64 14.01 -6.79 12.41
CA GLU A 64 14.13 -7.37 13.76
C GLU A 64 14.45 -8.87 13.71
N ARG A 65 13.93 -9.61 12.71
CA ARG A 65 14.33 -11.01 12.46
C ARG A 65 15.80 -11.15 12.03
N GLY A 66 16.38 -10.13 11.41
CA GLY A 66 17.78 -10.12 10.97
C GLY A 66 18.81 -9.83 12.07
N VAL A 67 18.38 -9.25 13.21
CA VAL A 67 19.28 -8.88 14.33
C VAL A 67 19.49 -10.03 15.33
N SER A 68 18.65 -11.08 15.28
CA SER A 68 18.77 -12.25 16.18
C SER A 68 19.66 -13.38 15.64
N LYS A 69 20.64 -13.09 14.77
CA LYS A 69 21.59 -14.08 14.24
C LYS A 69 23.03 -13.69 14.47
#